data_AF-A0A2J5QCC1-F1
#
_entry.id   AF-A0A2J5QCC1-F1
#
_cell.length_a   1.000
_cell.length_b   1.000
_cell.length_c   1.000
_cell.angle_alpha   90.00
_cell.angle_beta   90.00
_cell.angle_gamma   90.00
#
_symmetry.space_group_name_H-M   'P 1'
#
loop_
_entity.id
_entity.type
_entity.pdbx_description
1 polymer ?
#
loop_
_entity_poly.entity_id
_entity_poly.type
_entity_poly.pdbx_seq_one_letter_code
_entity_poly.pdbx_strand_id
1 'polypeptide(L)'
;MKRGVWFAALILALTVWTPGQVSAASSNAGEGRWVNPISDVCWKCLFPMSVGSIKLASGPQPDTSNPSIPIQMCSYGVLYRIGLAIGYWEPTAMTDVTREPGVMVNMGGFKIDLGRTGTGTAGQSDRPAAGAFYHVHWYKYPLISWLSIMTSTGCFQGGDMDIAYMSEVDPLWNDSTLSMMINPEAALFGNLIAQAACAADAVASTAGVPLSPLFWCAGSQGSMYPFTGYTSGEFSPLESSLLVSERMAFKLHREGLVMNTVGADYAVCYQYPSPIVPKERWRYQMVNMYPETNSCHAFGASTQTWGTPHNAPHSKKNFGYLLWRKRNCVYT
;
A
#
# COMPACT_ATOMS: atom_id res chain seq x y z
N MET A 1 17.78 -45.40 -62.09
CA MET A 1 18.17 -44.09 -61.50
C MET A 1 16.96 -43.16 -61.55
N LYS A 2 16.81 -42.25 -60.58
CA LYS A 2 15.67 -41.33 -60.32
C LYS A 2 14.61 -41.83 -59.32
N ARG A 3 15.06 -42.14 -58.10
CA ARG A 3 14.29 -41.99 -56.85
C ARG A 3 15.16 -41.13 -55.92
N GLY A 4 14.87 -39.84 -55.77
CA GLY A 4 15.73 -38.98 -54.93
C GLY A 4 15.53 -37.48 -55.06
N VAL A 5 14.30 -36.99 -55.25
CA VAL A 5 14.05 -35.53 -55.29
C VAL A 5 12.91 -35.07 -54.36
N TRP A 6 12.15 -35.98 -53.76
CA TRP A 6 10.97 -35.61 -52.93
C TRP A 6 11.25 -35.46 -51.42
N PHE A 7 12.49 -35.64 -50.96
CA PHE A 7 12.86 -35.47 -49.54
C PHE A 7 13.53 -34.13 -49.23
N ALA A 8 13.90 -33.34 -50.24
CA ALA A 8 14.57 -32.04 -50.02
C ALA A 8 13.59 -30.89 -49.72
N ALA A 9 12.31 -31.01 -50.08
CA ALA A 9 11.32 -29.95 -49.88
C ALA A 9 10.68 -29.95 -48.48
N LEU A 10 10.77 -31.05 -47.73
CA LEU A 10 10.16 -31.18 -46.40
C LEU A 10 11.09 -30.75 -45.24
N ILE A 11 12.38 -30.55 -45.52
CA ILE A 11 13.37 -30.10 -44.52
C ILE A 11 13.48 -28.57 -44.47
N LEU A 12 12.97 -27.85 -45.49
CA LEU A 12 12.98 -26.38 -45.53
C LEU A 12 11.79 -25.72 -44.79
N ALA A 13 10.84 -26.51 -44.27
CA ALA A 13 9.68 -26.02 -43.52
C ALA A 13 9.84 -26.13 -41.98
N LEU A 14 10.99 -26.61 -41.50
CA LEU A 14 11.23 -26.92 -40.08
C LEU A 14 12.36 -26.10 -39.45
N THR A 15 12.89 -25.09 -40.13
CA THR A 15 13.89 -24.19 -39.56
C THR A 15 13.27 -22.87 -39.12
N VAL A 16 13.36 -22.64 -37.81
CA VAL A 16 13.20 -21.37 -37.08
C VAL A 16 11.75 -20.99 -36.70
N TRP A 17 11.12 -21.82 -35.86
CA TRP A 17 10.38 -21.28 -34.71
C TRP A 17 11.36 -21.21 -33.54
N THR A 18 12.23 -20.21 -33.54
CA THR A 18 12.71 -19.69 -32.26
C THR A 18 11.50 -19.08 -31.58
N PRO A 19 11.17 -19.41 -30.33
CA PRO A 19 10.32 -18.53 -29.56
C PRO A 19 11.07 -17.21 -29.54
N GLY A 20 10.58 -16.22 -30.29
CA GLY A 20 11.02 -14.86 -30.08
C GLY A 20 10.80 -14.62 -28.61
N GLN A 21 11.89 -14.49 -27.85
CA GLN A 21 11.80 -13.84 -26.56
C GLN A 21 11.16 -12.51 -26.90
N VAL A 22 9.89 -12.37 -26.53
CA VAL A 22 9.30 -11.07 -26.36
C VAL A 22 10.10 -10.48 -25.23
N SER A 23 11.23 -9.88 -25.55
CA SER A 23 11.80 -8.84 -24.74
C SER A 23 10.70 -7.79 -24.72
N ALA A 24 9.86 -7.84 -23.68
CA ALA A 24 9.17 -6.66 -23.24
C ALA A 24 10.25 -5.59 -23.26
N ALA A 25 10.07 -4.57 -24.09
CA ALA A 25 10.93 -3.41 -24.06
C ALA A 25 10.77 -2.86 -22.64
N SER A 26 11.66 -3.28 -21.73
CA SER A 26 11.81 -2.65 -20.44
C SER A 26 12.39 -1.29 -20.78
N SER A 27 11.51 -0.35 -21.07
CA SER A 27 11.80 1.02 -20.72
C SER A 27 12.07 0.95 -19.21
N ASN A 28 13.36 0.90 -18.83
CA ASN A 28 13.80 1.14 -17.45
C ASN A 28 13.54 2.62 -17.12
N ALA A 29 12.29 3.06 -17.27
CA ALA A 29 11.83 4.40 -17.02
C ALA A 29 11.88 4.64 -15.51
N GLY A 30 11.46 3.66 -14.70
CA GLY A 30 11.66 3.63 -13.26
C GLY A 30 12.78 2.68 -12.84
N GLU A 31 13.60 3.12 -11.88
CA GLU A 31 14.35 2.18 -11.04
C GLU A 31 13.33 1.40 -10.19
N GLY A 32 12.94 0.22 -10.66
CA GLY A 32 11.96 -0.62 -9.99
C GLY A 32 12.17 -2.08 -10.35
N ARG A 33 11.83 -2.97 -9.43
CA ARG A 33 11.89 -4.42 -9.60
C ARG A 33 10.54 -5.01 -9.27
N TRP A 34 10.23 -6.15 -9.87
CA TRP A 34 9.05 -6.91 -9.49
C TRP A 34 9.20 -7.37 -8.04
N VAL A 35 8.22 -7.06 -7.20
CA VAL A 35 8.27 -7.43 -5.78
C VAL A 35 8.15 -8.95 -5.63
N ASN A 36 9.17 -9.57 -5.06
CA ASN A 36 9.13 -11.00 -4.75
C ASN A 36 8.34 -11.22 -3.45
N PRO A 37 7.20 -11.94 -3.50
CA PRO A 37 6.32 -12.12 -2.34
C PRO A 37 6.98 -12.93 -1.22
N ILE A 38 8.06 -13.67 -1.50
CA ILE A 38 8.75 -14.51 -0.52
C ILE A 38 9.92 -13.75 0.11
N SER A 39 10.82 -13.19 -0.70
CA SER A 39 12.08 -12.62 -0.21
C SER A 39 11.98 -11.15 0.22
N ASP A 40 11.09 -10.37 -0.39
CA ASP A 40 11.03 -8.91 -0.20
C ASP A 40 10.02 -8.51 0.88
N VAL A 41 9.21 -9.45 1.36
CA VAL A 41 8.14 -9.25 2.35
C VAL A 41 8.62 -9.61 3.75
N CYS A 42 8.36 -8.74 4.71
CA CYS A 42 8.65 -9.01 6.12
C CYS A 42 7.59 -9.96 6.71
N TRP A 43 7.86 -11.25 6.73
CA TRP A 43 6.93 -12.22 7.33
C TRP A 43 6.83 -12.11 8.86
N LYS A 44 7.81 -11.50 9.53
CA LYS A 44 7.73 -11.16 10.96
C LYS A 44 6.63 -10.14 11.25
N CYS A 45 6.27 -9.35 10.25
CA CYS A 45 5.32 -8.26 10.34
C CYS A 45 3.85 -8.73 10.31
N LEU A 46 3.63 -10.01 10.00
CA LEU A 46 2.36 -10.71 10.18
C LEU A 46 1.93 -10.82 11.65
N PHE A 47 2.92 -10.79 12.56
CA PHE A 47 2.71 -10.83 13.99
C PHE A 47 2.51 -9.43 14.59
N PRO A 48 1.80 -9.30 15.72
CA PRO A 48 1.27 -10.36 16.57
C PRO A 48 -0.01 -11.01 16.03
N MET A 49 -0.14 -12.31 16.32
CA MET A 49 -1.34 -13.11 16.04
C MET A 49 -2.08 -13.38 17.35
N SER A 50 -3.40 -13.19 17.33
CA SER A 50 -4.29 -13.34 18.48
C SER A 50 -5.50 -14.20 18.16
N VAL A 51 -6.07 -14.84 19.19
CA VAL A 51 -7.38 -15.49 19.16
C VAL A 51 -8.22 -14.91 20.28
N GLY A 52 -9.24 -14.12 19.93
CA GLY A 52 -9.92 -13.25 20.89
C GLY A 52 -8.91 -12.32 21.59
N SER A 53 -8.96 -12.32 22.92
CA SER A 53 -8.04 -11.57 23.78
C SER A 53 -6.70 -12.26 24.02
N ILE A 54 -6.53 -13.52 23.60
CA ILE A 54 -5.34 -14.32 23.85
C ILE A 54 -4.32 -14.07 22.73
N LYS A 55 -3.10 -13.65 23.09
CA LYS A 55 -1.98 -13.52 22.15
C LYS A 55 -1.33 -14.88 21.93
N LEU A 56 -1.38 -15.39 20.70
CA LEU A 56 -0.75 -16.67 20.33
C LEU A 56 0.71 -16.49 20.00
N ALA A 57 1.06 -15.41 19.32
CA ALA A 57 2.42 -15.13 18.89
C ALA A 57 2.72 -13.64 19.01
N SER A 58 3.85 -13.34 19.66
CA SER A 58 4.37 -11.97 19.78
C SER A 58 5.09 -11.56 18.51
N GLY A 59 4.94 -10.29 18.13
CA GLY A 59 5.64 -9.67 17.00
C GLY A 59 6.53 -8.53 17.45
N PRO A 60 7.35 -7.99 16.53
CA PRO A 60 8.20 -6.82 16.80
C PRO A 60 7.40 -5.54 17.05
N GLN A 61 6.13 -5.50 16.63
CA GLN A 61 5.27 -4.33 16.72
C GLN A 61 4.09 -4.57 17.68
N PRO A 62 3.60 -3.53 18.38
CA PRO A 62 2.51 -3.65 19.35
C PRO A 62 1.19 -4.04 18.69
N ASP A 63 0.34 -4.75 19.43
CA ASP A 63 -0.99 -5.16 18.94
C ASP A 63 -2.04 -4.07 19.15
N THR A 64 -3.08 -4.08 18.32
CA THR A 64 -4.25 -3.22 18.47
C THR A 64 -5.39 -3.93 19.19
N SER A 65 -6.52 -3.24 19.36
CA SER A 65 -7.72 -3.78 19.99
C SER A 65 -8.18 -5.07 19.28
N ASN A 66 -8.36 -6.13 20.06
CA ASN A 66 -8.89 -7.43 19.62
C ASN A 66 -10.20 -7.74 20.35
N PRO A 67 -11.07 -8.60 19.79
CA PRO A 67 -12.32 -9.00 20.45
C PRO A 67 -12.04 -9.65 21.80
N SER A 68 -12.91 -9.44 22.77
CA SER A 68 -12.69 -9.96 24.13
C SER A 68 -12.90 -11.47 24.18
N ILE A 69 -13.86 -11.98 23.40
CA ILE A 69 -14.25 -13.39 23.39
C ILE A 69 -13.58 -14.12 22.21
N PRO A 70 -12.89 -15.26 22.44
CA PRO A 70 -12.26 -16.02 21.37
C PRO A 70 -13.25 -16.76 20.47
N ILE A 71 -14.42 -17.12 21.00
CA ILE A 71 -15.49 -17.78 20.24
C ILE A 71 -16.52 -16.73 19.87
N GLN A 72 -16.82 -16.60 18.59
CA GLN A 72 -17.80 -15.64 18.09
C GLN A 72 -18.93 -16.35 17.38
N MET A 73 -20.13 -15.80 17.54
CA MET A 73 -21.33 -16.24 16.83
C MET A 73 -21.66 -15.22 15.75
N CYS A 74 -21.37 -15.56 14.50
CA CYS A 74 -21.66 -14.72 13.34
C CYS A 74 -23.02 -15.07 12.74
N SER A 75 -23.87 -14.06 12.53
CA SER A 75 -25.10 -14.27 11.76
C SER A 75 -24.75 -14.45 10.27
N TYR A 76 -25.32 -15.49 9.66
CA TYR A 76 -25.25 -15.77 8.24
C TYR A 76 -26.68 -15.96 7.72
N GLY A 77 -27.35 -14.84 7.44
CA GLY A 77 -28.77 -14.83 7.09
C GLY A 77 -29.62 -15.28 8.28
N VAL A 78 -30.33 -16.40 8.12
CA VAL A 78 -31.19 -16.99 9.16
C VAL A 78 -30.42 -17.93 10.10
N LEU A 79 -29.19 -18.32 9.73
CA LEU A 79 -28.36 -19.27 10.49
C LEU A 79 -27.23 -18.56 11.23
N TYR A 80 -26.67 -19.20 12.26
CA TYR A 80 -25.48 -18.75 12.95
C TYR A 80 -24.29 -19.64 12.63
N ARG A 81 -23.13 -19.03 12.42
CA ARG A 81 -21.84 -19.72 12.31
C ARG A 81 -21.03 -19.43 13.56
N ILE A 82 -20.54 -20.48 14.19
CA ILE A 82 -19.65 -20.39 15.34
C ILE A 82 -18.24 -20.57 14.82
N GLY A 83 -17.34 -19.65 15.19
CA GLY A 83 -15.94 -19.76 14.82
C GLY A 83 -15.02 -19.07 15.80
N LEU A 84 -13.73 -19.19 15.55
CA LEU A 84 -12.68 -18.58 16.35
C LEU A 84 -12.35 -17.20 15.83
N ALA A 85 -12.45 -16.18 16.67
CA ALA A 85 -12.00 -14.83 16.33
C ALA A 85 -10.49 -14.81 16.24
N ILE A 86 -9.93 -14.73 15.04
CA ILE A 86 -8.48 -14.59 14.83
C ILE A 86 -8.15 -13.14 14.47
N GLY A 87 -7.01 -12.67 14.97
CA GLY A 87 -6.47 -11.34 14.68
C GLY A 87 -5.03 -11.44 14.20
N TYR A 88 -4.71 -10.92 13.03
CA TYR A 88 -3.34 -10.92 12.49
C TYR A 88 -3.14 -9.75 11.53
N TRP A 89 -1.92 -9.54 11.05
CA TRP A 89 -1.61 -8.49 10.07
C TRP A 89 -1.53 -9.08 8.68
N GLU A 90 -2.40 -8.64 7.76
CA GLU A 90 -2.38 -9.06 6.37
C GLU A 90 -1.73 -8.00 5.47
N PRO A 91 -0.84 -8.38 4.53
CA PRO A 91 -0.51 -7.52 3.40
C PRO A 91 -1.76 -7.40 2.52
N THR A 92 -2.31 -6.19 2.41
CA THR A 92 -3.60 -5.95 1.72
C THR A 92 -3.40 -5.24 0.40
N ALA A 93 -2.42 -4.35 0.35
CA ALA A 93 -2.21 -3.45 -0.76
C ALA A 93 -0.75 -3.09 -0.91
N MET A 94 -0.41 -2.63 -2.09
CA MET A 94 0.90 -2.13 -2.42
C MET A 94 0.74 -0.77 -3.10
N THR A 95 1.70 0.12 -2.87
CA THR A 95 1.70 1.46 -3.47
C THR A 95 3.01 1.73 -4.16
N ASP A 96 2.93 2.20 -5.39
CA ASP A 96 4.06 2.84 -6.07
C ASP A 96 3.94 4.34 -5.92
N VAL A 97 5.06 4.98 -5.65
CA VAL A 97 5.15 6.43 -5.59
C VAL A 97 6.23 6.90 -6.54
N THR A 98 5.83 7.71 -7.52
CA THR A 98 6.69 8.14 -8.61
C THR A 98 6.50 9.60 -8.92
N ARG A 99 7.55 10.25 -9.45
CA ARG A 99 7.42 11.60 -9.99
C ARG A 99 7.00 11.59 -11.46
N GLU A 100 7.32 10.52 -12.17
CA GLU A 100 6.98 10.38 -13.58
C GLU A 100 5.69 9.57 -13.76
N PRO A 101 4.69 10.09 -14.50
CA PRO A 101 3.41 9.43 -14.64
C PRO A 101 3.52 8.08 -15.35
N GLY A 102 2.73 7.11 -14.87
CA GLY A 102 2.60 5.79 -15.45
C GLY A 102 3.79 4.85 -15.17
N VAL A 103 4.74 5.23 -14.33
CA VAL A 103 5.85 4.36 -13.92
C VAL A 103 5.39 3.41 -12.81
N MET A 104 5.41 2.10 -13.11
CA MET A 104 4.98 1.03 -12.21
C MET A 104 6.19 0.38 -11.51
N VAL A 105 6.62 0.97 -10.40
CA VAL A 105 7.85 0.64 -9.66
C VAL A 105 7.85 -0.80 -9.14
N ASN A 106 6.76 -1.23 -8.51
CA ASN A 106 6.65 -2.56 -7.92
C ASN A 106 6.35 -3.67 -8.93
N MET A 107 6.00 -3.32 -10.16
CA MET A 107 5.79 -4.26 -11.26
C MET A 107 7.01 -4.35 -12.21
N GLY A 108 8.20 -3.96 -11.76
CA GLY A 108 9.42 -4.03 -12.56
C GLY A 108 9.83 -2.73 -13.25
N GLY A 109 9.26 -1.60 -12.84
CA GLY A 109 9.70 -0.27 -13.29
C GLY A 109 9.30 0.09 -14.73
N PHE A 110 8.41 -0.69 -15.36
CA PHE A 110 7.92 -0.38 -16.69
C PHE A 110 6.99 0.83 -16.67
N LYS A 111 6.96 1.56 -17.78
CA LYS A 111 6.09 2.72 -17.96
C LYS A 111 4.89 2.35 -18.84
N ILE A 112 3.70 2.68 -18.35
CA ILE A 112 2.47 2.70 -19.15
C ILE A 112 2.36 4.10 -19.75
N ASP A 113 2.22 4.16 -21.08
CA ASP A 113 1.95 5.43 -21.75
C ASP A 113 0.48 5.82 -21.54
N LEU A 114 0.25 6.76 -20.64
CA LEU A 114 -1.08 7.28 -20.30
C LEU A 114 -1.46 8.51 -21.13
N GLY A 115 -0.74 8.78 -22.22
CA GLY A 115 -0.93 9.99 -23.00
C GLY A 115 -0.46 11.24 -22.23
N ARG A 116 -1.12 12.37 -22.46
CA ARG A 116 -0.62 13.71 -22.07
C ARG A 116 -0.89 14.05 -20.59
N THR A 117 -0.38 13.22 -19.67
CA THR A 117 -0.39 13.49 -18.23
C THR A 117 0.89 14.24 -17.82
N GLY A 118 0.76 15.22 -16.94
CA GLY A 118 1.89 16.06 -16.51
C GLY A 118 2.88 15.30 -15.64
N THR A 119 4.19 15.52 -15.84
CA THR A 119 5.23 14.99 -14.97
C THR A 119 5.22 15.70 -13.61
N GLY A 120 5.23 14.94 -12.52
CA GLY A 120 5.39 15.44 -11.17
C GLY A 120 6.75 16.08 -10.95
N THR A 121 6.79 17.11 -10.12
CA THR A 121 7.98 17.96 -9.90
C THR A 121 8.30 17.97 -8.42
N ALA A 122 9.57 18.02 -8.02
CA ALA A 122 9.95 18.04 -6.61
C ALA A 122 11.22 18.87 -6.37
N GLY A 123 11.32 19.56 -5.23
CA GLY A 123 12.46 20.39 -4.85
C GLY A 123 12.07 21.70 -4.14
N GLN A 124 13.01 22.24 -3.35
CA GLN A 124 12.83 23.45 -2.54
C GLN A 124 13.59 24.68 -3.08
N SER A 125 14.54 24.50 -4.01
CA SER A 125 15.53 25.52 -4.39
C SER A 125 15.16 26.42 -5.57
N ASP A 126 14.20 26.06 -6.43
CA ASP A 126 14.01 26.74 -7.73
C ASP A 126 12.57 27.21 -8.00
N ARG A 127 11.72 27.32 -6.96
CA ARG A 127 10.34 27.79 -7.12
C ARG A 127 9.90 28.76 -6.02
N PRO A 128 9.11 29.79 -6.34
CA PRO A 128 8.56 30.74 -5.35
C PRO A 128 7.58 30.07 -4.37
N ALA A 129 7.10 28.86 -4.64
CA ALA A 129 6.46 27.98 -3.68
C ALA A 129 7.19 26.62 -3.69
N ALA A 130 7.83 26.28 -2.58
CA ALA A 130 8.44 24.96 -2.38
C ALA A 130 7.34 23.90 -2.32
N GLY A 131 7.40 22.90 -3.20
CA GLY A 131 6.39 21.85 -3.25
C GLY A 131 6.83 20.70 -4.13
N ALA A 132 6.52 19.48 -3.70
CA ALA A 132 6.70 18.28 -4.49
C ALA A 132 5.36 17.69 -4.89
N PHE A 133 5.31 17.07 -6.06
CA PHE A 133 4.17 16.35 -6.57
C PHE A 133 4.57 14.93 -6.94
N TYR A 134 3.81 13.98 -6.41
CA TYR A 134 3.99 12.56 -6.66
C TYR A 134 2.70 11.93 -7.19
N HIS A 135 2.88 11.03 -8.14
CA HIS A 135 1.87 10.10 -8.60
C HIS A 135 1.93 8.83 -7.74
N VAL A 136 0.75 8.29 -7.42
CA VAL A 136 0.57 7.08 -6.64
C VAL A 136 -0.24 6.06 -7.43
N HIS A 137 0.29 4.84 -7.54
CA HIS A 137 -0.46 3.70 -8.06
C HIS A 137 -0.77 2.76 -6.91
N TRP A 138 -2.05 2.44 -6.72
CA TRP A 138 -2.52 1.53 -5.68
C TRP A 138 -2.86 0.18 -6.28
N TYR A 139 -2.21 -0.86 -5.77
CA TYR A 139 -2.46 -2.23 -6.16
C TYR A 139 -3.16 -2.98 -5.05
N LYS A 140 -4.14 -3.79 -5.42
CA LYS A 140 -4.65 -4.84 -4.56
C LYS A 140 -3.59 -5.94 -4.51
N TYR A 141 -3.16 -6.35 -3.31
CA TYR A 141 -2.07 -7.33 -3.17
C TYR A 141 -2.39 -8.39 -2.11
N PRO A 142 -3.30 -9.34 -2.42
CA PRO A 142 -3.84 -10.32 -1.48
C PRO A 142 -2.90 -11.52 -1.28
N LEU A 143 -1.69 -11.32 -0.75
CA LEU A 143 -0.68 -12.39 -0.65
C LEU A 143 -1.11 -13.60 0.18
N ILE A 144 -1.88 -13.38 1.25
CA ILE A 144 -2.35 -14.45 2.12
C ILE A 144 -3.23 -15.43 1.33
N SER A 145 -4.04 -14.90 0.40
CA SER A 145 -4.86 -15.71 -0.51
C SER A 145 -4.00 -16.47 -1.50
N TRP A 146 -3.05 -15.78 -2.14
CA TRP A 146 -2.18 -16.36 -3.18
C TRP A 146 -1.29 -17.49 -2.67
N LEU A 147 -0.70 -17.31 -1.48
CA LEU A 147 0.14 -18.32 -0.86
C LEU A 147 -0.67 -19.36 -0.07
N SER A 148 -2.01 -19.26 -0.08
CA SER A 148 -2.91 -20.17 0.63
C SER A 148 -2.53 -20.37 2.11
N ILE A 149 -2.05 -19.31 2.77
CA ILE A 149 -1.59 -19.37 4.18
C ILE A 149 -2.80 -19.57 5.11
N MET A 150 -3.95 -19.03 4.73
CA MET A 150 -5.23 -19.26 5.42
C MET A 150 -6.31 -19.63 4.42
N THR A 151 -7.16 -20.58 4.80
CA THR A 151 -8.16 -21.20 3.92
C THR A 151 -9.58 -20.68 4.16
N SER A 152 -9.83 -19.93 5.24
CA SER A 152 -11.17 -19.40 5.54
C SER A 152 -11.45 -18.11 4.76
N THR A 153 -12.45 -18.15 3.88
CA THR A 153 -12.77 -17.07 2.92
C THR A 153 -13.22 -15.75 3.57
N GLY A 154 -13.63 -15.77 4.84
CA GLY A 154 -13.92 -14.55 5.60
C GLY A 154 -12.67 -13.90 6.21
N CYS A 155 -11.56 -14.63 6.25
CA CYS A 155 -10.38 -14.24 7.02
C CYS A 155 -9.27 -13.58 6.25
N PHE A 156 -9.24 -13.67 4.91
CA PHE A 156 -8.25 -13.01 4.08
C PHE A 156 -8.91 -12.16 2.99
N GLN A 157 -8.17 -11.19 2.43
CA GLN A 157 -8.65 -10.43 1.28
C GLN A 157 -8.54 -11.32 0.05
N GLY A 158 -9.66 -11.72 -0.54
CA GLY A 158 -9.67 -12.56 -1.73
C GLY A 158 -9.47 -11.78 -3.03
N GLY A 159 -9.33 -12.53 -4.12
CA GLY A 159 -9.18 -12.03 -5.48
C GLY A 159 -7.72 -12.00 -5.95
N ASP A 160 -7.53 -11.47 -7.15
CA ASP A 160 -6.21 -11.38 -7.76
C ASP A 160 -5.54 -10.03 -7.48
N MET A 161 -4.24 -9.96 -7.76
CA MET A 161 -3.53 -8.69 -7.84
C MET A 161 -4.06 -7.92 -9.04
N ASP A 162 -4.43 -6.68 -8.77
CA ASP A 162 -4.93 -5.79 -9.79
C ASP A 162 -4.51 -4.35 -9.46
N ILE A 163 -4.45 -3.52 -10.49
CA ILE A 163 -4.24 -2.08 -10.41
C ILE A 163 -5.59 -1.48 -10.01
N ALA A 164 -5.80 -1.31 -8.70
CA ALA A 164 -7.09 -0.83 -8.21
C ALA A 164 -7.25 0.69 -8.39
N TYR A 165 -6.15 1.45 -8.43
CA TYR A 165 -6.20 2.88 -8.66
C TYR A 165 -4.91 3.42 -9.27
N MET A 166 -5.05 4.39 -10.18
CA MET A 166 -3.94 5.17 -10.72
C MET A 166 -4.23 6.65 -10.52
N SER A 167 -3.30 7.36 -9.91
CA SER A 167 -3.48 8.78 -9.59
C SER A 167 -3.57 9.70 -10.81
N GLU A 168 -3.00 9.28 -11.94
CA GLU A 168 -2.86 10.05 -13.17
C GLU A 168 -4.19 10.23 -13.91
N VAL A 169 -5.10 9.27 -13.75
CA VAL A 169 -6.43 9.30 -14.37
C VAL A 169 -7.45 10.04 -13.52
N ASP A 170 -7.09 10.33 -12.26
CA ASP A 170 -7.99 10.99 -11.34
C ASP A 170 -7.68 12.51 -11.24
N PRO A 171 -8.62 13.37 -11.69
CA PRO A 171 -8.43 14.81 -11.60
C PRO A 171 -8.42 15.31 -10.14
N LEU A 172 -9.02 14.60 -9.18
CA LEU A 172 -9.02 14.98 -7.77
C LEU A 172 -7.63 14.89 -7.13
N TRP A 173 -6.75 14.04 -7.66
CA TRP A 173 -5.38 13.89 -7.17
C TRP A 173 -4.46 15.02 -7.61
N ASN A 174 -4.68 15.53 -8.83
CA ASN A 174 -3.86 16.56 -9.45
C ASN A 174 -4.36 17.98 -9.20
N ASP A 175 -5.56 18.16 -8.65
CA ASP A 175 -6.12 19.48 -8.33
C ASP A 175 -6.61 19.54 -6.87
N SER A 176 -5.90 20.29 -6.05
CA SER A 176 -6.23 20.52 -4.64
C SER A 176 -7.58 21.22 -4.44
N THR A 177 -8.02 22.05 -5.39
CA THR A 177 -9.33 22.71 -5.33
C THR A 177 -10.46 21.74 -5.65
N LEU A 178 -10.24 20.84 -6.60
CA LEU A 178 -11.22 19.79 -6.90
C LEU A 178 -11.30 18.77 -5.76
N SER A 179 -10.14 18.41 -5.16
CA SER A 179 -10.05 17.54 -3.98
C SER A 179 -10.90 18.06 -2.81
N MET A 180 -11.06 19.38 -2.64
CA MET A 180 -11.94 19.96 -1.61
C MET A 180 -13.41 19.56 -1.76
N MET A 181 -13.87 19.11 -2.94
CA MET A 181 -15.22 18.56 -3.09
C MET A 181 -15.41 17.27 -2.30
N ILE A 182 -14.40 16.39 -2.29
CA ILE A 182 -14.48 15.14 -1.53
C ILE A 182 -14.08 15.35 -0.07
N ASN A 183 -13.16 16.27 0.24
CA ASN A 183 -12.69 16.54 1.60
C ASN A 183 -12.81 18.02 2.05
N PRO A 184 -14.03 18.56 2.20
CA PRO A 184 -14.24 19.94 2.62
C PRO A 184 -13.67 20.26 4.01
N GLU A 185 -13.54 19.25 4.89
CA GLU A 185 -12.94 19.41 6.22
C GLU A 185 -11.45 19.76 6.19
N ALA A 186 -10.77 19.67 5.05
CA ALA A 186 -9.38 20.12 4.92
C ALA A 186 -9.21 21.58 5.35
N ALA A 187 -10.25 22.42 5.15
CA ALA A 187 -10.26 23.81 5.61
C ALA A 187 -10.21 23.94 7.13
N LEU A 188 -10.76 22.97 7.87
CA LEU A 188 -10.76 22.96 9.34
C LEU A 188 -9.36 22.62 9.89
N PHE A 189 -8.64 21.71 9.23
CA PHE A 189 -7.36 21.17 9.73
C PHE A 189 -6.12 21.87 9.16
N GLY A 190 -6.28 22.87 8.30
CA GLY A 190 -5.19 23.70 7.78
C GLY A 190 -4.61 24.73 8.77
N ASN A 191 -5.09 24.77 10.02
CA ASN A 191 -4.66 25.75 11.01
C ASN A 191 -3.44 25.26 11.82
N LEU A 192 -2.68 26.20 12.40
CA LEU A 192 -1.44 25.91 13.14
C LEU A 192 -1.65 24.97 14.33
N ILE A 193 -2.79 25.06 15.03
CA ILE A 193 -3.10 24.22 16.19
C ILE A 193 -3.29 22.76 15.75
N ALA A 194 -4.04 22.55 14.66
CA ALA A 194 -4.27 21.22 14.09
C ALA A 194 -2.97 20.59 13.57
N GLN A 195 -2.10 21.39 12.95
CA GLN A 195 -0.78 20.92 12.48
C GLN A 195 0.17 20.63 13.65
N ALA A 196 0.13 21.45 14.71
CA ALA A 196 0.93 21.20 15.91
C ALA A 196 0.53 19.89 16.62
N ALA A 197 -0.75 19.50 16.56
CA ALA A 197 -1.21 18.22 17.10
C ALA A 197 -0.56 17.01 16.39
N CYS A 198 -0.12 17.15 15.14
CA CYS A 198 0.56 16.07 14.42
C CYS A 198 1.93 15.72 15.00
N ALA A 199 2.55 16.62 15.79
CA ALA A 199 3.76 16.28 16.54
C ALA A 199 3.50 15.20 17.60
N ALA A 200 2.32 15.21 18.24
CA ALA A 200 1.95 14.17 19.22
C ALA A 200 1.71 12.82 18.52
N ASP A 201 1.07 12.85 17.35
CA ASP A 201 0.89 11.67 16.50
C ASP A 201 2.23 11.11 16.03
N ALA A 202 3.17 11.96 15.60
CA ALA A 202 4.51 11.55 15.16
C ALA A 202 5.27 10.76 16.24
N VAL A 203 5.21 11.23 17.50
CA VAL A 203 5.83 10.55 18.64
C VAL A 203 5.14 9.22 18.92
N ALA A 204 3.81 9.18 18.93
CA ALA A 204 3.04 7.96 19.18
C ALA A 204 3.23 6.90 18.07
N SER A 205 3.15 7.30 16.81
CA SER A 205 3.43 6.46 15.64
C SER A 205 4.84 5.89 15.66
N THR A 206 5.83 6.72 15.99
CA THR A 206 7.24 6.27 16.10
C THR A 206 7.44 5.31 17.28
N ALA A 207 6.66 5.47 18.36
CA ALA A 207 6.61 4.50 19.46
C ALA A 207 5.88 3.18 19.11
N GLY A 208 5.19 3.14 17.97
CA GLY A 208 4.61 1.93 17.37
C GLY A 208 3.09 1.93 17.21
N VAL A 209 2.36 2.91 17.76
CA VAL A 209 0.89 3.01 17.61
C VAL A 209 0.48 4.46 17.33
N PRO A 210 -0.03 4.79 16.12
CA PRO A 210 -0.54 6.13 15.82
C PRO A 210 -1.81 6.46 16.61
N LEU A 211 -2.09 7.75 16.75
CA LEU A 211 -3.30 8.26 17.37
C LEU A 211 -4.42 8.36 16.32
N SER A 212 -5.32 7.38 16.32
CA SER A 212 -6.52 7.33 15.48
C SER A 212 -7.41 8.57 15.56
N PRO A 213 -7.63 9.19 16.75
CA PRO A 213 -8.44 10.40 16.85
C PRO A 213 -7.87 11.58 16.05
N LEU A 214 -6.55 11.63 15.85
CA LEU A 214 -5.86 12.64 15.04
C LEU A 214 -5.81 12.21 13.56
N PHE A 215 -6.95 11.86 12.99
CA PHE A 215 -7.01 11.28 11.64
C PHE A 215 -6.45 12.21 10.54
N TRP A 216 -6.46 13.53 10.74
CA TRP A 216 -5.90 14.51 9.80
C TRP A 216 -4.36 14.57 9.81
N CYS A 217 -3.72 13.87 10.75
CA CYS A 217 -2.28 13.77 10.88
C CYS A 217 -1.78 12.44 10.32
N ALA A 218 -0.67 12.53 9.59
CA ALA A 218 0.14 11.43 9.10
C ALA A 218 1.44 11.36 9.93
N GLY A 219 1.36 11.47 11.26
CA GLY A 219 2.52 11.50 12.16
C GLY A 219 3.68 12.40 11.70
N SER A 220 4.87 11.81 11.57
CA SER A 220 6.10 12.49 11.14
C SER A 220 6.09 12.97 9.69
N GLN A 221 5.17 12.47 8.87
CA GLN A 221 5.06 12.76 7.44
C GLN A 221 4.29 14.06 7.18
N GLY A 222 3.55 14.56 8.17
CA GLY A 222 2.80 15.83 8.09
C GLY A 222 1.29 15.62 8.10
N SER A 223 0.56 16.39 7.27
CA SER A 223 -0.90 16.36 7.25
C SER A 223 -1.46 15.47 6.14
N MET A 224 -2.48 14.68 6.47
CA MET A 224 -3.24 13.87 5.52
C MET A 224 -4.02 14.72 4.50
N TYR A 225 -4.34 15.97 4.83
CA TYR A 225 -5.05 16.86 3.92
C TYR A 225 -4.10 17.81 3.19
N PRO A 226 -4.41 18.20 1.93
CA PRO A 226 -5.47 17.66 1.07
C PRO A 226 -5.11 16.26 0.50
N PHE A 227 -6.11 15.47 0.08
CA PHE A 227 -5.92 14.15 -0.54
C PHE A 227 -5.42 14.25 -1.99
N THR A 228 -4.22 14.79 -2.12
CA THR A 228 -3.54 15.04 -3.40
C THR A 228 -2.09 14.60 -3.34
N GLY A 229 -1.47 14.54 -4.51
CA GLY A 229 -0.04 14.29 -4.66
C GLY A 229 0.85 15.47 -4.24
N TYR A 230 0.29 16.64 -3.92
CA TYR A 230 1.05 17.82 -3.52
C TYR A 230 1.49 17.78 -2.06
N THR A 231 2.80 17.86 -1.83
CA THR A 231 3.39 17.99 -0.49
C THR A 231 4.01 19.38 -0.30
N SER A 232 3.80 19.97 0.88
CA SER A 232 4.32 21.29 1.24
C SER A 232 5.77 21.19 1.67
N GLY A 233 6.68 21.25 0.69
CA GLY A 233 8.12 21.08 0.90
C GLY A 233 8.54 19.61 1.03
N GLU A 234 9.62 19.26 0.34
CA GLU A 234 10.21 17.91 0.41
C GLU A 234 11.49 17.97 1.26
N PHE A 235 11.36 17.71 2.56
CA PHE A 235 12.53 17.59 3.44
C PHE A 235 13.26 16.26 3.24
N SER A 236 12.50 15.20 2.99
CA SER A 236 13.00 13.87 2.64
C SER A 236 12.09 13.26 1.57
N PRO A 237 12.64 12.75 0.45
CA PRO A 237 11.85 12.06 -0.57
C PRO A 237 11.05 10.89 -0.03
N LEU A 238 11.61 10.16 0.94
CA LEU A 238 10.97 9.01 1.60
C LEU A 238 9.76 9.41 2.45
N GLU A 239 9.87 10.55 3.11
CA GLU A 239 8.80 11.06 3.97
C GLU A 239 7.64 11.56 3.11
N SER A 240 7.96 12.33 2.05
CA SER A 240 6.95 12.80 1.10
C SER A 240 6.28 11.64 0.36
N SER A 241 7.01 10.58 0.01
CA SER A 241 6.41 9.42 -0.65
C SER A 241 5.50 8.61 0.28
N LEU A 242 5.89 8.43 1.55
CA LEU A 242 4.99 7.79 2.52
C LEU A 242 3.76 8.63 2.81
N LEU A 243 3.91 9.96 2.91
CA LEU A 243 2.77 10.86 3.08
C LEU A 243 1.71 10.62 2.00
N VAL A 244 2.11 10.62 0.73
CA VAL A 244 1.16 10.45 -0.37
C VAL A 244 0.58 9.03 -0.42
N SER A 245 1.33 7.99 -0.05
CA SER A 245 0.79 6.63 0.12
C SER A 245 -0.27 6.56 1.22
N GLU A 246 -0.05 7.21 2.36
CA GLU A 246 -1.00 7.25 3.47
C GLU A 246 -2.25 8.08 3.12
N ARG A 247 -2.08 9.21 2.42
CA ARG A 247 -3.19 10.01 1.87
C ARG A 247 -4.03 9.20 0.89
N MET A 248 -3.37 8.43 0.03
CA MET A 248 -4.05 7.56 -0.91
C MET A 248 -4.86 6.48 -0.19
N ALA A 249 -4.30 5.85 0.84
CA ALA A 249 -5.04 4.92 1.69
C ALA A 249 -6.28 5.58 2.30
N PHE A 250 -6.16 6.78 2.86
CA PHE A 250 -7.30 7.52 3.42
C PHE A 250 -8.34 7.83 2.35
N LYS A 251 -7.93 8.34 1.19
CA LYS A 251 -8.84 8.62 0.09
C LYS A 251 -9.66 7.39 -0.32
N LEU A 252 -9.02 6.24 -0.49
CA LEU A 252 -9.71 4.99 -0.84
C LEU A 252 -10.64 4.48 0.27
N HIS A 253 -10.31 4.72 1.53
CA HIS A 253 -11.20 4.48 2.67
C HIS A 253 -12.46 5.34 2.58
N ARG A 254 -12.31 6.62 2.24
CA ARG A 254 -13.42 7.57 2.08
C ARG A 254 -14.31 7.23 0.89
N GLU A 255 -13.73 6.79 -0.21
CA GLU A 255 -14.44 6.32 -1.41
C GLU A 255 -15.09 4.94 -1.20
N GLY A 256 -14.81 4.27 -0.08
CA GLY A 256 -15.36 2.94 0.24
C GLY A 256 -14.72 1.79 -0.55
N LEU A 257 -13.61 2.04 -1.24
CA LEU A 257 -12.85 1.03 -1.98
C LEU A 257 -12.06 0.10 -1.05
N VAL A 258 -11.70 0.59 0.14
CA VAL A 258 -11.01 -0.19 1.17
C VAL A 258 -11.95 -0.44 2.35
N MET A 259 -12.28 -1.70 2.56
CA MET A 259 -13.13 -2.14 3.68
C MET A 259 -12.28 -2.49 4.89
N ASN A 260 -12.71 -2.13 6.10
CA ASN A 260 -12.02 -2.46 7.35
C ASN A 260 -12.72 -3.58 8.13
N THR A 261 -11.97 -4.25 9.00
CA THR A 261 -12.52 -5.16 10.01
C THR A 261 -12.40 -4.51 11.38
N VAL A 262 -13.29 -4.82 12.31
CA VAL A 262 -13.26 -4.25 13.67
C VAL A 262 -12.97 -5.35 14.67
N GLY A 263 -12.03 -5.10 15.57
CA GLY A 263 -11.65 -6.03 16.65
C GLY A 263 -12.60 -5.96 17.85
N ALA A 264 -13.90 -6.01 17.62
CA ALA A 264 -14.93 -5.99 18.65
C ALA A 264 -15.82 -7.23 18.53
N ASP A 265 -16.39 -7.68 19.64
CA ASP A 265 -17.26 -8.86 19.69
C ASP A 265 -18.47 -8.67 18.76
N TYR A 266 -18.85 -9.72 18.05
CA TYR A 266 -19.86 -9.78 16.98
C TYR A 266 -19.58 -8.91 15.74
N ALA A 267 -18.93 -7.76 15.90
CA ALA A 267 -18.57 -6.88 14.78
C ALA A 267 -17.49 -7.52 13.89
N VAL A 268 -16.60 -8.32 14.46
CA VAL A 268 -15.53 -9.09 13.78
C VAL A 268 -16.02 -10.02 12.66
N CYS A 269 -17.32 -10.33 12.62
CA CYS A 269 -17.93 -11.16 11.60
C CYS A 269 -18.06 -10.49 10.22
N TYR A 270 -18.01 -9.16 10.17
CA TYR A 270 -18.25 -8.39 8.95
C TYR A 270 -17.11 -7.41 8.66
N GLN A 271 -17.08 -6.99 7.40
CA GLN A 271 -16.26 -5.87 6.97
C GLN A 271 -17.14 -4.63 6.84
N TYR A 272 -16.60 -3.48 7.25
CA TYR A 272 -17.31 -2.21 7.26
C TYR A 272 -16.56 -1.20 6.39
N PRO A 273 -17.27 -0.35 5.64
CA PRO A 273 -16.64 0.83 5.06
C PRO A 273 -16.25 1.77 6.21
N SER A 274 -15.00 2.23 6.24
CA SER A 274 -14.52 3.19 7.22
C SER A 274 -14.05 4.45 6.51
N PRO A 275 -14.91 5.48 6.37
CA PRO A 275 -14.53 6.71 5.65
C PRO A 275 -13.34 7.44 6.26
N ILE A 276 -13.15 7.30 7.58
CA ILE A 276 -11.97 7.76 8.31
C ILE A 276 -11.03 6.57 8.48
N VAL A 277 -9.79 6.71 8.01
CA VAL A 277 -8.79 5.65 8.10
C VAL A 277 -8.42 5.36 9.57
N PRO A 278 -8.56 4.11 10.05
CA PRO A 278 -8.13 3.73 11.39
C PRO A 278 -6.62 3.46 11.38
N LYS A 279 -5.82 4.53 11.46
CA LYS A 279 -4.34 4.50 11.29
C LYS A 279 -3.64 3.45 12.15
N GLU A 280 -4.13 3.19 13.37
CA GLU A 280 -3.60 2.21 14.31
C GLU A 280 -3.62 0.79 13.75
N ARG A 281 -4.54 0.53 12.84
CA ARG A 281 -4.70 -0.77 12.16
C ARG A 281 -3.92 -0.84 10.85
N TRP A 282 -3.03 0.11 10.57
CA TRP A 282 -2.22 0.14 9.36
C TRP A 282 -0.73 0.25 9.70
N ARG A 283 0.06 -0.46 8.89
CA ARG A 283 1.51 -0.43 8.90
C ARG A 283 2.00 -0.41 7.46
N TYR A 284 3.18 0.12 7.24
CA TYR A 284 3.84 0.07 5.95
C TYR A 284 5.19 -0.63 6.08
N GLN A 285 5.65 -1.15 4.95
CA GLN A 285 6.96 -1.74 4.78
C GLN A 285 7.48 -1.30 3.42
N MET A 286 8.75 -0.92 3.33
CA MET A 286 9.35 -0.66 2.02
C MET A 286 9.67 -1.97 1.29
N VAL A 287 9.26 -2.07 0.03
CA VAL A 287 9.60 -3.19 -0.86
C VAL A 287 10.51 -2.75 -2.02
N ASN A 288 10.60 -1.45 -2.28
CA ASN A 288 11.40 -0.84 -3.36
C ASN A 288 11.83 0.59 -2.94
N MET A 289 13.04 1.09 -3.20
CA MET A 289 14.13 0.55 -4.03
C MET A 289 14.92 -0.60 -3.40
N TYR A 290 15.19 -0.49 -2.10
CA TYR A 290 15.81 -1.53 -1.30
C TYR A 290 14.77 -2.03 -0.30
N PRO A 291 14.42 -3.33 -0.28
CA PRO A 291 13.36 -3.85 0.57
C PRO A 291 13.80 -3.88 2.02
N GLU A 292 12.89 -3.57 2.94
CA GLU A 292 13.09 -3.78 4.37
C GLU A 292 12.45 -5.10 4.78
N THR A 293 13.21 -6.19 4.76
CA THR A 293 12.66 -7.55 4.93
C THR A 293 12.50 -7.97 6.40
N ASN A 294 13.00 -7.17 7.33
CA ASN A 294 13.08 -7.53 8.75
C ASN A 294 12.14 -6.74 9.66
N SER A 295 11.59 -5.61 9.19
CA SER A 295 10.77 -4.71 10.00
C SER A 295 9.61 -4.13 9.18
N CYS A 296 8.59 -3.65 9.88
CA CYS A 296 7.53 -2.79 9.37
C CYS A 296 7.31 -1.68 10.38
N HIS A 297 6.70 -0.59 9.92
CA HIS A 297 6.49 0.61 10.72
C HIS A 297 5.03 0.97 10.72
N ALA A 298 4.57 1.59 11.81
CA ALA A 298 3.19 2.07 11.88
C ALA A 298 3.01 3.30 10.98
N PHE A 299 1.77 3.56 10.56
CA PHE A 299 1.45 4.79 9.84
C PHE A 299 1.85 6.01 10.67
N GLY A 300 2.47 6.99 10.02
CA GLY A 300 2.98 8.19 10.70
C GLY A 300 4.35 8.05 11.37
N ALA A 301 5.01 6.88 11.31
CA ALA A 301 6.29 6.66 11.98
C ALA A 301 7.44 7.39 11.27
N SER A 302 8.38 7.96 12.03
CA SER A 302 9.52 8.69 11.46
C SER A 302 10.35 7.82 10.51
N THR A 303 10.60 8.35 9.31
CA THR A 303 11.45 7.69 8.29
C THR A 303 12.94 7.83 8.59
N GLN A 304 13.30 8.72 9.51
CA GLN A 304 14.68 9.03 9.87
C GLN A 304 15.33 7.87 10.66
N THR A 305 14.54 7.00 11.28
CA THR A 305 15.05 5.87 12.08
C THR A 305 15.49 4.68 11.21
N TRP A 306 14.87 4.48 10.04
CA TRP A 306 15.14 3.33 9.18
C TRP A 306 15.49 3.71 7.73
N GLY A 307 15.17 4.92 7.26
CA GLY A 307 15.23 5.30 5.84
C GLY A 307 16.63 5.52 5.26
N THR A 308 17.67 5.70 6.08
CA THR A 308 19.06 5.96 5.64
C THR A 308 19.58 4.92 4.62
N PRO A 309 19.54 3.59 4.89
CA PRO A 309 19.96 2.58 3.91
C PRO A 309 19.06 2.48 2.67
N HIS A 310 17.86 3.05 2.70
CA HIS A 310 16.85 2.88 1.66
C HIS A 310 16.75 4.07 0.68
N ASN A 311 17.51 5.14 0.94
CA ASN A 311 17.49 6.36 0.12
C ASN A 311 18.87 6.63 -0.50
N ALA A 312 19.21 5.95 -1.60
CA ALA A 312 20.46 6.19 -2.31
C ALA A 312 20.45 7.57 -3.01
N PRO A 313 21.52 8.38 -2.93
CA PRO A 313 21.59 9.69 -3.59
C PRO A 313 21.42 9.62 -5.11
N HIS A 314 21.89 8.55 -5.73
CA HIS A 314 21.86 8.34 -7.18
C HIS A 314 20.50 7.89 -7.73
N SER A 315 19.54 7.57 -6.87
CA SER A 315 18.26 7.02 -7.32
C SER A 315 17.31 8.07 -7.88
N LYS A 316 16.40 7.64 -8.75
CA LYS A 316 15.31 8.45 -9.34
C LYS A 316 14.21 8.85 -8.33
N LYS A 317 14.38 8.50 -7.04
CA LYS A 317 13.42 8.77 -5.95
C LYS A 317 12.01 8.20 -6.20
N ASN A 318 11.97 7.03 -6.82
CA ASN A 318 10.77 6.22 -6.97
C ASN A 318 10.76 5.18 -5.85
N PHE A 319 9.63 5.03 -5.17
CA PHE A 319 9.51 4.17 -3.99
C PHE A 319 8.32 3.23 -4.11
N GLY A 320 8.45 2.07 -3.48
CA GLY A 320 7.40 1.05 -3.43
C GLY A 320 7.17 0.62 -1.99
N TYR A 321 5.92 0.66 -1.55
CA TYR A 321 5.52 0.28 -0.19
C TYR A 321 4.49 -0.82 -0.21
N LEU A 322 4.67 -1.81 0.65
CA LEU A 322 3.68 -2.79 1.01
C LEU A 322 2.92 -2.32 2.25
N LEU A 323 1.60 -2.26 2.14
CA LEU A 323 0.71 -1.82 3.20
C LEU A 323 0.08 -3.04 3.88
N TRP A 324 0.30 -3.10 5.19
CA TRP A 324 -0.22 -4.11 6.09
C TRP A 324 -1.40 -3.55 6.83
N ARG A 325 -2.47 -4.33 6.93
CA ARG A 325 -3.67 -3.98 7.68
C ARG A 325 -3.95 -5.04 8.73
N LYS A 326 -4.32 -4.60 9.94
CA LYS A 326 -4.83 -5.52 10.96
C LYS A 326 -6.17 -6.08 10.51
N ARG A 327 -6.23 -7.40 10.37
CA ARG A 327 -7.46 -8.14 10.12
C ARG A 327 -7.92 -8.80 11.40
N ASN A 328 -9.18 -8.58 11.76
CA ASN A 328 -9.89 -9.44 12.69
C ASN A 328 -11.01 -10.15 11.91
N CYS A 329 -11.13 -11.46 12.05
CA CYS A 329 -12.14 -12.24 11.36
C CYS A 329 -12.53 -13.45 12.20
N VAL A 330 -13.60 -14.11 11.82
CA VAL A 330 -14.04 -15.36 12.46
C VAL A 330 -13.71 -16.53 11.55
N TYR A 331 -12.77 -17.35 12.02
CA TYR A 331 -12.34 -18.58 11.36
C TYR A 331 -13.34 -19.70 11.69
N THR A 332 -13.99 -20.21 10.66
CA THR A 332 -14.90 -21.36 10.69
C THR A 332 -14.31 -22.51 9.89
#